data_AF-A0A7I4CLE0-F1
#
_entry.id   AF-A0A7I4CLE0-F1
#
_cell.length_a   1.000
_cell.length_b   1.000
_cell.length_c   1.000
_cell.angle_alpha   90.00
_cell.angle_beta   90.00
_cell.angle_gamma   90.00
#
_symmetry.space_group_name_H-M   'P 1'
#
loop_
_entity.id
_entity.type
_entity.pdbx_description
1 polymer ?
#
loop_
_entity_poly.entity_id
_entity_poly.type
_entity_poly.pdbx_seq_one_letter_code
_entity_poly.pdbx_strand_id
1 'polypeptide(L)'
;MGWPLAHNLEVALSWKLQVHLGVNIASNNFSVERRAVNEATFGCSDELGWQPQRVPIVPEDGPTSFIRETTLPIRDIVSALSKEGFNVMESYDAGRFVCNYVYYHSLRHAQVSGVKSLFVHVPSFHFINQECQLEFIAALLKVLAMFC
;
A
#
# COMPACT_ATOMS: atom_id res chain seq x y z
N MET A 1 41.29 -10.35 32.28
CA MET A 1 40.84 -10.67 30.91
C MET A 1 39.36 -10.32 30.83
N GLY A 2 39.05 -9.07 30.48
CA GLY A 2 37.68 -8.57 30.38
C GLY A 2 37.36 -8.34 28.91
N TRP A 3 36.30 -8.99 28.43
CA TRP A 3 35.80 -8.80 27.07
C TRP A 3 35.18 -7.39 26.98
N PRO A 4 35.59 -6.51 26.05
CA PRO A 4 34.94 -5.23 25.89
C PRO A 4 33.56 -5.47 25.29
N LEU A 5 32.55 -5.05 26.03
CA LEU A 5 31.24 -4.59 25.60
C LEU A 5 31.04 -4.65 24.09
N ALA A 6 30.30 -5.67 23.64
CA ALA A 6 29.58 -5.61 22.38
C ALA A 6 28.63 -4.41 22.49
N HIS A 7 29.10 -3.24 22.06
CA HIS A 7 28.26 -2.07 21.89
C HIS A 7 27.13 -2.48 20.96
N ASN A 8 25.92 -2.42 21.52
CA ASN A 8 24.64 -2.64 20.87
C ASN A 8 24.63 -2.07 19.45
N LEU A 9 24.88 -2.94 18.47
CA LEU A 9 24.49 -2.76 17.08
C LEU A 9 23.00 -3.12 16.97
N GLU A 10 22.16 -2.46 17.78
CA GLU A 10 20.81 -2.18 17.33
C GLU A 10 20.98 -1.07 16.30
N VAL A 11 21.25 -1.48 15.05
CA VAL A 11 20.86 -0.66 13.91
C VAL A 11 19.36 -0.49 14.10
N ALA A 12 18.92 0.66 14.61
CA ALA A 12 17.52 1.02 14.60
C ALA A 12 17.06 0.84 13.15
N LEU A 13 16.31 -0.22 12.89
CA LEU A 13 15.81 -0.54 11.55
C LEU A 13 14.82 0.57 11.19
N SER A 14 15.33 1.65 10.61
CA SER A 14 14.53 2.72 10.07
C SER A 14 14.00 2.26 8.72
N TRP A 15 12.81 1.67 8.72
CA TRP A 15 12.12 1.29 7.50
C TRP A 15 11.87 2.53 6.65
N LYS A 16 12.35 2.52 5.39
CA LYS A 16 12.17 3.64 4.45
C LYS A 16 10.87 3.55 3.65
N LEU A 17 10.26 2.36 3.62
CA LEU A 17 9.14 2.02 2.77
C LEU A 17 8.20 1.05 3.48
N GLN A 18 6.90 1.28 3.34
CA GLN A 18 5.82 0.38 3.71
C GLN A 18 5.03 0.01 2.46
N VAL A 19 4.86 -1.28 2.21
CA VAL A 19 4.06 -1.78 1.08
C VAL A 19 2.92 -2.63 1.63
N HIS A 20 1.70 -2.30 1.23
CA HIS A 20 0.49 -3.04 1.55
C HIS A 20 -0.01 -3.77 0.30
N LEU A 21 -0.45 -5.01 0.48
CA LEU A 21 -1.10 -5.79 -0.56
C LEU A 21 -2.54 -6.08 -0.14
N GLY A 22 -3.48 -5.95 -1.07
CA GLY A 22 -4.89 -6.27 -0.85
C GLY A 22 -5.49 -6.97 -2.06
N VAL A 23 -6.44 -7.88 -1.84
CA VAL A 23 -7.07 -8.60 -2.95
C VAL A 23 -8.20 -7.76 -3.54
N ASN A 24 -8.18 -7.56 -4.86
CA ASN A 24 -9.34 -7.10 -5.61
C ASN A 24 -9.95 -8.28 -6.35
N ILE A 25 -11.07 -8.80 -5.83
CA ILE A 25 -11.71 -10.01 -6.34
C ILE A 25 -12.29 -9.86 -7.75
N ALA A 26 -12.59 -8.63 -8.18
CA ALA A 26 -13.24 -8.34 -9.45
C ALA A 26 -12.26 -7.96 -10.57
N SER A 27 -10.99 -7.70 -10.23
CA SER A 27 -9.96 -7.31 -11.18
C SER A 27 -9.14 -8.51 -11.64
N ASN A 28 -8.70 -8.48 -12.90
CA ASN A 28 -7.69 -9.35 -13.49
C ASN A 28 -6.34 -8.64 -13.71
N ASN A 29 -6.19 -7.41 -13.19
CA ASN A 29 -4.97 -6.59 -13.29
C ASN A 29 -4.40 -6.32 -11.90
N PHE A 30 -3.07 -6.21 -11.81
CA PHE A 30 -2.43 -5.57 -10.65
C PHE A 30 -2.70 -4.06 -10.69
N SER A 31 -3.04 -3.46 -9.55
CA SER A 31 -3.33 -2.02 -9.48
C SER A 31 -2.46 -1.36 -8.43
N VAL A 32 -1.64 -0.40 -8.86
CA VAL A 32 -0.78 0.39 -7.97
C VAL A 32 -1.56 1.65 -7.56
N GLU A 33 -1.91 1.75 -6.28
CA GLU A 33 -2.78 2.80 -5.77
C GLU A 33 -2.00 4.10 -5.56
N ARG A 34 -2.36 5.15 -6.29
CA ARG A 34 -1.77 6.49 -6.11
C ARG A 34 -2.25 7.17 -4.82
N ARG A 35 -3.50 6.91 -4.43
CA ARG A 35 -4.17 7.72 -3.40
C ARG A 35 -5.14 6.92 -2.55
N ALA A 36 -5.41 7.46 -1.38
CA ALA A 36 -6.48 7.04 -0.48
C ALA A 36 -7.40 8.23 -0.17
N VAL A 37 -8.66 7.93 0.14
CA VAL A 37 -9.71 8.91 0.45
C VAL A 37 -10.08 8.79 1.92
N ASN A 38 -10.35 9.92 2.60
CA ASN A 38 -10.68 9.99 4.03
C ASN A 38 -12.08 9.44 4.35
N GLU A 39 -12.52 8.36 3.71
CA GLU A 39 -13.87 7.85 3.82
C GLU A 39 -13.85 6.35 4.11
N ALA A 40 -14.55 5.98 5.18
CA ALA A 40 -14.92 4.60 5.46
C ALA A 40 -16.42 4.41 5.16
N THR A 41 -16.70 3.66 4.10
CA THR A 41 -18.04 3.24 3.68
C THR A 41 -17.96 1.76 3.30
N PHE A 42 -18.16 0.90 4.29
CA PHE A 42 -17.87 -0.53 4.17
C PHE A 42 -19.10 -1.26 3.60
N GLY A 43 -18.93 -1.92 2.44
CA GLY A 43 -20.00 -2.64 1.76
C GLY A 43 -20.48 -3.89 2.50
N CYS A 44 -19.62 -4.48 3.33
CA CYS A 44 -19.92 -5.53 4.30
C CYS A 44 -19.19 -5.23 5.60
N SER A 45 -19.56 -5.90 6.70
CA SER A 45 -18.77 -5.83 7.93
C SER A 45 -17.34 -6.30 7.69
N ASP A 46 -16.39 -5.70 8.41
CA ASP A 46 -15.07 -6.30 8.59
C ASP A 46 -15.13 -7.51 9.55
N GLU A 47 -13.98 -8.13 9.79
CA GLU A 47 -13.86 -9.31 10.66
C GLU A 47 -14.22 -9.05 12.13
N LEU A 48 -14.29 -7.78 12.55
CA LEU A 48 -14.73 -7.38 13.90
C LEU A 48 -16.19 -6.93 13.94
N GLY A 49 -16.91 -7.07 12.82
CA GLY A 49 -18.32 -6.68 12.71
C GLY A 49 -18.53 -5.19 12.42
N TRP A 50 -17.46 -4.39 12.26
CA TRP A 50 -17.59 -2.96 12.02
C TRP A 50 -17.97 -2.68 10.56
N GLN A 51 -19.04 -1.91 10.36
CA GLN A 51 -19.56 -1.56 9.04
C GLN A 51 -19.91 -0.06 8.96
N PRO A 52 -18.90 0.83 8.96
CA PRO A 52 -19.11 2.27 8.90
C PRO A 52 -19.79 2.70 7.60
N GLN A 53 -20.60 3.77 7.68
CA GLN A 53 -21.28 4.36 6.54
C GLN A 53 -20.96 5.85 6.44
N ARG A 54 -20.16 6.24 5.44
CA ARG A 54 -19.77 7.63 5.13
C ARG A 54 -19.20 8.37 6.34
N VAL A 55 -18.27 7.75 7.05
CA VAL A 55 -17.56 8.39 8.18
C VAL A 55 -16.14 8.76 7.77
N PRO A 56 -15.58 9.86 8.30
CA PRO A 56 -14.17 10.17 8.09
C PRO A 56 -13.29 9.10 8.75
N ILE A 57 -12.22 8.69 8.07
CA ILE A 57 -11.22 7.76 8.64
C ILE A 57 -10.43 8.47 9.74
N VAL A 58 -10.03 9.72 9.47
CA VAL A 58 -9.37 10.63 10.41
C VAL A 58 -10.19 11.92 10.46
N PRO A 59 -10.98 12.15 11.53
CA PRO A 59 -11.80 13.36 11.65
C PRO A 59 -11.01 14.67 11.56
N GLU A 60 -9.76 14.67 12.04
CA GLU A 60 -8.90 15.87 12.06
C GLU A 60 -8.44 16.30 10.66
N ASP A 61 -8.45 15.38 9.69
CA ASP A 61 -8.06 15.67 8.30
C ASP A 61 -9.20 16.34 7.50
N GLY A 62 -10.40 16.48 8.11
CA GLY A 62 -11.53 17.20 7.53
C GLY A 62 -12.54 16.28 6.82
N PRO A 63 -13.12 16.71 5.67
CA PRO A 63 -14.24 16.02 5.05
C PRO A 63 -13.87 14.62 4.54
N THR A 64 -14.88 13.77 4.34
CA THR A 64 -14.69 12.42 3.80
C THR A 64 -14.07 12.40 2.40
N SER A 65 -14.25 13.48 1.63
CA SER A 65 -13.67 13.66 0.31
C SER A 65 -12.18 14.03 0.32
N PHE A 66 -11.57 14.24 1.50
CA PHE A 66 -10.15 14.58 1.58
C PHE A 66 -9.29 13.43 1.03
N ILE A 67 -8.26 13.77 0.25
CA ILE A 67 -7.39 12.82 -0.44
C ILE A 67 -5.97 12.91 0.10
N ARG A 68 -5.34 11.75 0.27
CA ARG A 68 -3.89 11.63 0.52
C ARG A 68 -3.26 10.86 -0.63
N GLU A 69 -2.13 11.34 -1.13
CA GLU A 69 -1.38 10.69 -2.21
C GLU A 69 0.00 10.25 -1.73
N THR A 70 0.50 9.16 -2.32
CA THR A 70 1.89 8.73 -2.13
C THR A 70 2.86 9.68 -2.83
N THR A 71 4.06 9.82 -2.27
CA THR A 71 5.17 10.55 -2.89
C THR A 71 5.96 9.69 -3.89
N LEU A 72 5.60 8.41 -4.03
CA LEU A 72 6.25 7.51 -4.98
C LEU A 72 5.84 7.84 -6.43
N PRO A 73 6.75 7.73 -7.41
CA PRO A 73 6.46 8.03 -8.80
C PRO A 73 5.69 6.88 -9.46
N ILE A 74 4.37 6.80 -9.21
CA ILE A 74 3.53 5.67 -9.61
C ILE A 74 3.61 5.35 -11.11
N ARG A 75 3.66 6.38 -11.97
CA ARG A 75 3.76 6.17 -13.43
C ARG A 75 5.05 5.48 -13.83
N ASP A 76 6.16 5.81 -13.17
CA ASP A 76 7.47 5.20 -13.45
C ASP A 76 7.50 3.75 -12.94
N ILE A 77 6.92 3.51 -11.76
CA ILE A 77 6.78 2.16 -11.17
C ILE A 77 5.92 1.27 -12.09
N VAL A 78 4.75 1.74 -12.48
CA VAL A 78 3.85 1.02 -13.40
C VAL A 78 4.54 0.79 -14.74
N SER A 79 5.20 1.80 -15.30
CA SER A 79 5.93 1.65 -16.57
C SER A 79 7.04 0.61 -16.49
N ALA A 80 7.81 0.57 -15.40
CA ALA A 80 8.86 -0.43 -15.20
C ALA A 80 8.29 -1.85 -15.12
N LEU A 81 7.22 -2.04 -14.34
CA LEU A 81 6.57 -3.35 -14.20
C LEU A 81 5.87 -3.80 -15.49
N SER A 82 5.25 -2.89 -16.24
CA SER A 82 4.68 -3.22 -17.55
C SER A 82 5.75 -3.68 -18.55
N LYS A 83 6.96 -3.11 -18.50
CA LYS A 83 8.09 -3.54 -19.35
C LYS A 83 8.60 -4.93 -19.00
N GLU A 84 8.41 -5.37 -17.74
CA GLU A 84 8.67 -6.75 -17.31
C GLU A 84 7.55 -7.73 -17.73
N GLY A 85 6.50 -7.25 -18.41
CA GLY A 85 5.42 -8.07 -18.94
C GLY A 85 4.21 -8.21 -18.01
N PHE A 86 4.19 -7.52 -16.87
CA PHE A 86 3.06 -7.57 -15.95
C PHE A 86 1.87 -6.73 -16.44
N ASN A 87 0.67 -7.28 -16.30
CA ASN A 87 -0.57 -6.56 -16.54
C ASN A 87 -0.92 -5.70 -15.30
N VAL A 88 -0.35 -4.50 -15.27
CA VAL A 88 -0.37 -3.59 -14.13
C VAL A 88 -0.82 -2.19 -14.56
N MET A 89 -1.60 -1.53 -13.71
CA MET A 89 -2.12 -0.19 -13.96
C MET A 89 -2.00 0.74 -12.75
N GLU A 90 -1.98 2.03 -13.01
CA GLU A 90 -2.18 3.06 -11.98
C GLU A 90 -3.66 3.11 -11.59
N SER A 91 -3.93 3.15 -10.28
CA SER A 91 -5.27 3.30 -9.72
C SER A 91 -5.39 4.57 -8.89
N TYR A 92 -6.54 5.22 -9.00
CA TYR A 92 -6.92 6.42 -8.27
C TYR A 92 -8.04 6.14 -7.25
N ASP A 93 -8.37 4.88 -7.00
CA ASP A 93 -9.42 4.52 -6.04
C ASP A 93 -9.12 3.17 -5.40
N ALA A 94 -8.61 3.20 -4.17
CA ALA A 94 -8.40 2.01 -3.35
C ALA A 94 -9.71 1.45 -2.74
N GLY A 95 -10.88 1.98 -3.17
CA GLY A 95 -12.19 1.64 -2.66
C GLY A 95 -12.55 2.41 -1.39
N ARG A 96 -13.54 1.91 -0.64
CA ARG A 96 -14.00 2.48 0.64
C ARG A 96 -14.02 1.48 1.80
N PHE A 97 -13.38 0.32 1.60
CA PHE A 97 -13.27 -0.75 2.58
C PHE A 97 -11.91 -0.71 3.31
N VAL A 98 -11.51 -1.82 3.94
CA VAL A 98 -10.30 -1.92 4.78
C VAL A 98 -9.01 -1.56 4.03
N CYS A 99 -8.92 -1.82 2.71
CA CYS A 99 -7.76 -1.47 1.90
C CYS A 99 -7.50 0.05 1.92
N ASN A 100 -8.51 0.84 1.56
CA ASN A 100 -8.46 2.30 1.62
C ASN A 100 -8.25 2.80 3.06
N TYR A 101 -8.93 2.18 4.04
CA TYR A 101 -8.80 2.55 5.45
C TYR A 101 -7.35 2.47 5.94
N VAL A 102 -6.69 1.32 5.73
CA VAL A 102 -5.30 1.12 6.10
C VAL A 102 -4.38 2.03 5.31
N TYR A 103 -4.59 2.17 4.00
CA TYR A 103 -3.73 2.99 3.16
C TYR A 103 -3.78 4.47 3.55
N TYR A 104 -4.95 4.98 3.91
CA TYR A 104 -5.12 6.37 4.35
C TYR A 104 -4.30 6.67 5.62
N HIS A 105 -4.35 5.78 6.61
CA HIS A 105 -3.54 5.89 7.83
C HIS A 105 -2.05 5.81 7.53
N SER A 106 -1.62 4.88 6.66
CA SER A 106 -0.21 4.73 6.29
C SER A 106 0.31 5.97 5.55
N LEU A 107 -0.47 6.55 4.64
CA LEU A 107 -0.11 7.80 3.96
C LEU A 107 -0.05 8.99 4.92
N ARG A 108 -0.96 9.06 5.90
CA ARG A 108 -0.90 10.08 6.95
C ARG A 108 0.35 9.94 7.80
N HIS A 109 0.70 8.72 8.20
CA HIS A 109 1.92 8.43 8.95
C HIS A 109 3.17 8.80 8.13
N ALA A 110 3.23 8.38 6.87
CA ALA A 110 4.31 8.65 5.92
C ALA A 110 4.68 10.14 5.83
N GLN A 111 3.68 11.02 5.84
CA GLN A 111 3.91 12.48 5.79
C GLN A 111 4.64 13.01 7.03
N VAL A 112 4.47 12.38 8.19
CA VAL A 112 5.09 12.81 9.45
C VAL A 112 6.45 12.15 9.66
N SER A 113 6.57 10.86 9.33
CA SER A 113 7.77 10.07 9.58
C SER A 113 8.81 10.13 8.46
N GLY A 114 8.43 10.59 7.27
CA GLY A 114 9.29 10.57 6.08
C GLY A 114 9.42 9.18 5.42
N VAL A 115 8.72 8.17 5.96
CA VAL A 115 8.59 6.84 5.35
C VAL A 115 7.74 6.95 4.09
N LYS A 116 8.04 6.20 3.03
CA LYS A 116 7.18 6.09 1.85
C LYS A 116 6.14 5.00 2.04
N SER A 117 4.93 5.19 1.55
CA SER A 117 3.88 4.16 1.62
C SER A 117 3.26 3.90 0.25
N LEU A 118 2.99 2.62 -0.03
CA LEU A 118 2.34 2.17 -1.25
C LEU A 118 1.29 1.11 -0.91
N PHE A 119 0.16 1.14 -1.61
CA PHE A 119 -0.80 0.05 -1.62
C PHE A 119 -0.89 -0.52 -3.04
N VAL A 120 -0.93 -1.85 -3.14
CA VAL A 120 -1.11 -2.55 -4.42
C VAL A 120 -2.25 -3.54 -4.29
N HIS A 121 -3.28 -3.38 -5.11
CA HIS A 121 -4.29 -4.41 -5.26
C HIS A 121 -3.78 -5.50 -6.20
N VAL A 122 -3.84 -6.74 -5.72
CA VAL A 122 -3.55 -7.94 -6.50
C VAL A 122 -4.89 -8.62 -6.86
N PRO A 123 -5.00 -9.26 -8.02
CA PRO A 123 -6.22 -9.99 -8.37
C PRO A 123 -6.35 -11.26 -7.52
N SER A 124 -7.51 -11.92 -7.56
CA SER A 124 -7.67 -13.23 -6.92
C SER A 124 -6.82 -14.31 -7.61
N PHE A 125 -6.53 -15.40 -6.89
CA PHE A 125 -5.78 -16.54 -7.46
C PHE A 125 -6.52 -17.26 -8.60
N HIS A 126 -7.81 -17.00 -8.78
CA HIS A 126 -8.56 -17.47 -9.93
C HIS A 126 -8.10 -16.80 -11.24
N PHE A 127 -7.73 -15.52 -11.19
CA PHE A 127 -7.28 -14.77 -12.36
C PHE A 127 -5.78 -14.87 -12.58
N ILE A 128 -4.99 -14.71 -11.51
CA ILE A 128 -3.53 -14.82 -11.55
C ILE A 128 -3.09 -15.69 -10.40
N ASN A 129 -2.48 -16.84 -10.71
CA ASN A 129 -2.04 -17.80 -9.71
C ASN A 129 -0.98 -17.22 -8.75
N GLN A 130 -0.76 -17.92 -7.65
CA GLN A 130 0.16 -17.48 -6.60
C GLN A 130 1.60 -17.30 -7.10
N GLU A 131 2.09 -18.15 -8.00
CA GLU A 131 3.46 -18.08 -8.52
C GLU A 131 3.69 -16.78 -9.30
N CYS A 132 2.82 -16.45 -10.25
CA CYS A 132 2.87 -15.20 -11.00
C CYS A 132 2.70 -13.97 -10.10
N GLN A 133 1.89 -14.05 -9.03
CA GLN A 133 1.80 -12.96 -8.06
C GLN A 133 3.08 -12.77 -7.25
N LEU A 134 3.78 -13.86 -6.88
CA LEU A 134 5.07 -13.77 -6.21
C LEU A 134 6.16 -13.20 -7.13
N GLU A 135 6.15 -13.56 -8.42
CA GLU A 135 7.02 -12.95 -9.43
C GLU A 135 6.77 -11.44 -9.54
N PHE A 136 5.50 -11.03 -9.61
CA PHE A 136 5.11 -9.63 -9.61
C PHE A 136 5.59 -8.90 -8.34
N ILE A 137 5.39 -9.48 -7.16
CA ILE A 137 5.83 -8.86 -5.90
C ILE A 137 7.36 -8.73 -5.87
N ALA A 138 8.10 -9.73 -6.33
CA ALA A 138 9.55 -9.67 -6.41
C ALA A 138 10.01 -8.55 -7.37
N ALA A 139 9.38 -8.42 -8.53
CA ALA A 139 9.64 -7.33 -9.47
C ALA A 139 9.30 -5.95 -8.88
N LEU A 140 8.13 -5.83 -8.24
CA LEU A 140 7.69 -4.62 -7.54
C LEU A 140 8.73 -4.18 -6.50
N LEU A 141 9.21 -5.10 -5.66
CA LEU A 141 10.21 -4.76 -4.65
C LEU A 141 11.54 -4.31 -5.26
N LYS A 142 11.98 -4.92 -6.37
CA LYS A 142 13.18 -4.48 -7.11
C LYS A 142 13.01 -3.06 -7.66
N VAL A 143 11.86 -2.78 -8.27
CA VAL A 143 11.54 -1.44 -8.81
C VAL A 143 11.47 -0.42 -7.68
N LEU A 144 10.83 -0.74 -6.55
CA LEU A 144 10.71 0.17 -5.41
C LEU A 144 12.05 0.48 -4.73
N ALA A 145 12.98 -0.47 -4.74
CA ALA A 145 14.33 -0.25 -4.22
C ALA A 145 15.09 0.83 -5.00
N MET A 146 14.73 1.12 -6.26
CA MET A 146 15.33 2.21 -7.04
C MET A 146 14.88 3.61 -6.56
N PHE A 147 13.84 3.67 -5.74
CA PHE A 147 13.23 4.91 -5.26
C PHE A 147 13.40 5.13 -3.75
N CYS A 148 14.20 4.33 -3.03
CA CYS A 148 14.38 4.41 -1.56
C CYS A 148 15.85 4.57 -1.16
#